data_AF-A0A1H4KJT6-F1
#
_entry.id   AF-A0A1H4KJT6-F1
#
_cell.length_a   1.000
_cell.length_b   1.000
_cell.length_c   1.000
_cell.angle_alpha   90.00
_cell.angle_beta   90.00
_cell.angle_gamma   90.00
#
_symmetry.space_group_name_H-M   'P 1'
#
loop_
_entity.id
_entity.type
_entity.pdbx_description
1 polymer ?
#
loop_
_entity_poly.entity_id
_entity_poly.type
_entity_poly.pdbx_seq_one_letter_code
_entity_poly.pdbx_strand_id
1 'polypeptide(L)'
;MKKLIKNEYGSFTIEASLVMPMVMLGTICLLFLGLYMYQKVYVQQIARIIAERAAYNWNNSHMDSKTGNFNPNETDGLYWRFTNDSAADLFGFIVPNAPATVQIPSAPSNIMNLTESKLAKASSLIPSFLSGTATYTNHLIDRKVTIALQKPFYLSKSVFHWNGADSIKAQASSRVVEPVELIRLTDITRTYIGAIKGRITPRKAKEALVEPSGSFGGDTVTITSERQAASYLKSLVNGQEKVLITPTGKSRTIDALDAHGVAHIAFYTFTENQLRSEQMTKDFELLKQGSQVKGIVWHFFKKNAAGVVGPSDKLRRELENKGIAVVLHN
;
A
#
# COMPACT_ATOMS: atom_id res chain seq x y z
N MET A 1 -23.54 -83.49 21.35
CA MET A 1 -23.33 -82.05 21.14
C MET A 1 -23.46 -81.17 22.40
N LYS A 2 -24.29 -81.49 23.42
CA LYS A 2 -24.43 -80.65 24.65
C LYS A 2 -23.23 -80.63 25.63
N LYS A 3 -22.21 -81.48 25.46
CA LYS A 3 -21.00 -81.50 26.34
C LYS A 3 -19.89 -80.52 25.94
N LEU A 4 -19.87 -80.04 24.68
CA LEU A 4 -18.91 -79.02 24.22
C LEU A 4 -19.25 -77.60 24.71
N ILE A 5 -20.50 -77.38 25.14
CA ILE A 5 -21.03 -76.06 25.55
C ILE A 5 -20.91 -75.83 27.07
N LYS A 6 -20.57 -76.88 27.85
CA LYS A 6 -20.50 -76.83 29.33
C LYS A 6 -19.08 -76.95 29.90
N ASN A 7 -18.06 -76.93 29.05
CA ASN A 7 -16.68 -77.14 29.47
C ASN A 7 -15.93 -75.80 29.52
N GLU A 8 -15.59 -75.32 30.71
CA GLU A 8 -14.89 -74.02 30.90
C GLU A 8 -13.37 -74.12 30.70
N TYR A 9 -12.85 -75.34 30.55
CA TYR A 9 -11.45 -75.59 30.20
C TYR A 9 -11.14 -75.07 28.80
N GLY A 10 -10.31 -74.02 28.71
CA GLY A 10 -9.93 -73.35 27.47
C GLY A 10 -10.63 -72.01 27.22
N SER A 11 -11.63 -71.64 28.05
CA SER A 11 -12.29 -70.32 27.97
C SER A 11 -11.30 -69.18 28.07
N PHE A 12 -10.34 -69.27 28.99
CA PHE A 12 -9.27 -68.29 29.16
C PHE A 12 -8.40 -68.11 27.90
N THR A 13 -8.09 -69.20 27.19
CA THR A 13 -7.28 -69.14 25.97
C THR A 13 -8.05 -68.49 24.82
N ILE A 14 -9.36 -68.78 24.70
CA ILE A 14 -10.23 -68.18 23.68
C ILE A 14 -10.44 -66.69 23.97
N GLU A 15 -10.70 -66.33 25.23
CA GLU A 15 -10.85 -64.94 25.64
C GLU A 15 -9.55 -64.15 25.43
N ALA A 16 -8.40 -64.66 25.86
CA ALA A 16 -7.11 -64.01 25.66
C ALA A 16 -6.72 -63.87 24.17
N SER A 17 -7.04 -64.87 23.34
CA SER A 17 -6.78 -64.84 21.89
C SER A 17 -7.70 -63.89 21.11
N LEU A 18 -8.84 -63.48 21.69
CA LEU A 18 -9.72 -62.46 21.10
C LEU A 18 -9.42 -61.06 21.65
N VAL A 19 -9.18 -60.95 22.96
CA VAL A 19 -8.96 -59.67 23.64
C VAL A 19 -7.64 -59.04 23.19
N MET A 20 -6.55 -59.80 23.08
CA MET A 20 -5.25 -59.22 22.69
C MET A 20 -5.29 -58.58 21.28
N PRO A 21 -5.77 -59.26 20.22
CA PRO A 21 -5.91 -58.63 18.92
C PRO A 21 -6.87 -57.44 18.92
N MET A 22 -7.95 -57.48 19.69
CA MET A 22 -8.89 -56.36 19.80
C MET A 22 -8.23 -55.13 20.43
N VAL A 23 -7.48 -55.31 21.51
CA VAL A 23 -6.70 -54.23 22.14
C VAL A 23 -5.63 -53.71 21.18
N MET A 24 -4.93 -54.59 20.46
CA MET A 24 -3.92 -54.20 19.46
C MET A 24 -4.54 -53.40 18.31
N LEU A 25 -5.70 -53.82 17.79
CA LEU A 25 -6.43 -53.06 16.75
C LEU A 25 -6.91 -51.71 17.29
N GLY A 26 -7.37 -51.66 18.54
CA GLY A 26 -7.77 -50.43 19.21
C GLY A 26 -6.60 -49.45 19.34
N THR A 27 -5.42 -49.90 19.76
CA THR A 27 -4.23 -49.05 19.88
C THR A 27 -3.74 -48.58 18.51
N ILE A 28 -3.72 -49.45 17.51
CA ILE A 28 -3.37 -49.08 16.12
C ILE A 28 -4.34 -48.03 15.58
N CYS A 29 -5.65 -48.18 15.81
CA CYS A 29 -6.66 -47.21 15.39
C CYS A 29 -6.44 -45.85 16.04
N LEU A 30 -6.15 -45.82 17.35
CA LEU A 30 -5.83 -44.58 18.07
C LEU A 30 -4.55 -43.91 17.54
N LEU A 31 -3.51 -44.69 17.19
CA LEU A 31 -2.30 -44.16 16.59
C LEU A 31 -2.58 -43.52 15.21
N PHE A 32 -3.36 -44.18 14.36
CA PHE A 32 -3.75 -43.61 13.06
C PHE A 32 -4.61 -42.35 13.19
N LEU A 33 -5.53 -42.33 14.16
CA LEU A 33 -6.33 -41.14 14.45
C LEU A 33 -5.44 -39.97 14.92
N GLY A 34 -4.49 -40.24 15.82
CA GLY A 34 -3.51 -39.26 16.28
C GLY A 34 -2.67 -38.70 15.13
N LEU A 35 -2.18 -39.59 14.26
CA LEU A 35 -1.42 -39.19 13.06
C LEU A 35 -2.26 -38.33 12.10
N TYR A 36 -3.50 -38.72 11.85
CA TYR A 36 -4.42 -37.96 10.99
C TYR A 36 -4.67 -36.55 11.56
N MET A 37 -4.98 -36.46 12.86
CA MET A 37 -5.19 -35.17 13.53
C MET A 37 -3.94 -34.30 13.49
N TYR A 38 -2.75 -34.88 13.76
CA TYR A 38 -1.48 -34.17 13.65
C TYR A 38 -1.27 -33.59 12.26
N GLN A 39 -1.46 -34.40 11.22
CA GLN A 39 -1.29 -33.94 9.85
C GLN A 39 -2.30 -32.85 9.46
N LYS A 40 -3.56 -32.95 9.94
CA LYS A 40 -4.58 -31.92 9.72
C LYS A 40 -4.20 -30.58 10.37
N VAL A 41 -3.77 -30.60 11.63
CA VAL A 41 -3.33 -29.40 12.36
C VAL A 41 -2.08 -28.80 11.71
N TYR A 42 -1.15 -29.64 11.25
CA TYR A 42 0.06 -29.19 10.56
C TYR A 42 -0.26 -28.41 9.27
N VAL A 43 -1.11 -28.95 8.40
CA VAL A 43 -1.50 -28.27 7.15
C VAL A 43 -2.32 -27.01 7.45
N GLN A 44 -3.19 -27.04 8.45
CA GLN A 44 -3.97 -25.87 8.90
C GLN A 44 -3.06 -24.75 9.39
N GLN A 45 -2.02 -25.08 10.17
CA GLN A 45 -1.06 -24.08 10.67
C GLN A 45 -0.26 -23.44 9.55
N ILE A 46 0.18 -24.24 8.57
CA ILE A 46 0.86 -23.71 7.37
C ILE A 46 -0.07 -22.74 6.64
N ALA A 47 -1.30 -23.16 6.32
CA ALA A 47 -2.28 -22.30 5.64
C ALA A 47 -2.50 -20.98 6.37
N ARG A 48 -2.59 -21.03 7.71
CA ARG A 48 -2.78 -19.86 8.57
C ARG A 48 -1.59 -18.90 8.52
N ILE A 49 -0.36 -19.40 8.70
CA ILE A 49 0.85 -18.57 8.65
C ILE A 49 0.97 -17.85 7.29
N ILE A 50 0.66 -18.54 6.20
CA ILE A 50 0.75 -17.94 4.86
C ILE A 50 -0.35 -16.92 4.64
N ALA A 51 -1.59 -17.23 5.07
CA ALA A 51 -2.69 -16.27 4.98
C ALA A 51 -2.38 -14.99 5.77
N GLU A 52 -1.84 -15.12 6.98
CA GLU A 52 -1.44 -13.99 7.82
C GLU A 52 -0.31 -13.17 7.19
N ARG A 53 0.74 -13.82 6.67
CA ARG A 53 1.85 -13.14 5.98
C ARG A 53 1.42 -12.45 4.70
N ALA A 54 0.61 -13.12 3.90
CA ALA A 54 0.06 -12.55 2.66
C ALA A 54 -0.79 -11.31 2.96
N ALA A 55 -1.63 -11.37 4.00
CA ALA A 55 -2.46 -10.24 4.40
C ALA A 55 -1.63 -9.09 5.01
N TYR A 56 -0.57 -9.40 5.76
CA TYR A 56 0.32 -8.39 6.35
C TYR A 56 1.13 -7.64 5.29
N ASN A 57 1.70 -8.35 4.32
CA ASN A 57 2.49 -7.77 3.23
C ASN A 57 1.63 -7.23 2.06
N TRP A 58 0.31 -7.16 2.21
CA TRP A 58 -0.58 -6.76 1.11
C TRP A 58 -0.32 -5.34 0.61
N ASN A 59 0.15 -4.47 1.50
CA ASN A 59 0.39 -3.06 1.24
C ASN A 59 1.50 -2.78 0.21
N ASN A 60 2.48 -3.67 0.05
CA ASN A 60 3.57 -3.52 -0.92
C ASN A 60 4.07 -4.88 -1.43
N SER A 61 4.01 -5.09 -2.76
CA SER A 61 4.46 -6.33 -3.40
C SER A 61 5.97 -6.59 -3.26
N HIS A 62 6.77 -5.56 -2.97
CA HIS A 62 8.22 -5.68 -2.82
C HIS A 62 8.64 -6.22 -1.44
N MET A 63 7.74 -6.23 -0.44
CA MET A 63 8.05 -6.79 0.89
C MET A 63 8.41 -8.26 0.84
N ASP A 64 9.48 -8.63 1.55
CA ASP A 64 9.86 -10.02 1.73
C ASP A 64 8.78 -10.80 2.49
N SER A 65 8.37 -11.95 1.95
CA SER A 65 7.27 -12.74 2.48
C SER A 65 7.55 -13.36 3.86
N LYS A 66 8.81 -13.49 4.28
CA LYS A 66 9.18 -14.07 5.59
C LYS A 66 9.45 -13.01 6.65
N THR A 67 10.13 -11.93 6.28
CA THR A 67 10.66 -10.91 7.19
C THR A 67 9.87 -9.61 7.17
N GLY A 68 9.12 -9.33 6.10
CA GLY A 68 8.42 -8.06 5.91
C GLY A 68 9.34 -6.89 5.56
N ASN A 69 10.64 -7.13 5.38
CA ASN A 69 11.58 -6.07 5.01
C ASN A 69 11.38 -5.64 3.55
N PHE A 70 11.56 -4.36 3.26
CA PHE A 70 11.50 -3.82 1.91
C PHE A 70 12.36 -2.57 1.77
N ASN A 71 12.79 -2.27 0.55
CA ASN A 71 13.47 -1.03 0.25
C ASN A 71 12.44 0.12 0.16
N PRO A 72 12.61 1.23 0.90
CA PRO A 72 11.67 2.36 0.83
C PRO A 72 11.50 2.96 -0.57
N ASN A 73 12.50 2.78 -1.45
CA ASN A 73 12.44 3.26 -2.83
C ASN A 73 11.63 2.35 -3.78
N GLU A 74 11.32 1.13 -3.34
CA GLU A 74 10.58 0.13 -4.11
C GLU A 74 9.15 0.04 -3.56
N THR A 75 8.24 0.74 -4.23
CA THR A 75 6.83 0.80 -3.85
C THR A 75 5.95 0.44 -5.04
N ASP A 76 4.79 -0.14 -4.75
CA ASP A 76 3.75 -0.32 -5.74
C ASP A 76 3.19 1.06 -6.19
N GLY A 77 2.59 1.14 -7.37
CA GLY A 77 2.08 2.40 -7.96
C GLY A 77 1.10 3.17 -7.08
N LEU A 78 1.08 4.50 -7.14
CA LEU A 78 0.32 5.32 -6.18
C LEU A 78 -1.17 4.96 -6.11
N TYR A 79 -1.77 4.57 -7.23
CA TYR A 79 -3.19 4.26 -7.36
C TYR A 79 -3.50 2.77 -7.47
N TRP A 80 -2.53 1.89 -7.18
CA TRP A 80 -2.65 0.45 -7.43
C TRP A 80 -3.84 -0.16 -6.69
N ARG A 81 -4.20 0.44 -5.54
CA ARG A 81 -5.35 0.06 -4.71
C ARG A 81 -6.70 0.31 -5.37
N PHE A 82 -6.78 1.16 -6.38
CA PHE A 82 -8.01 1.44 -7.13
C PHE A 82 -8.01 0.77 -8.50
N THR A 83 -6.83 0.69 -9.12
CA THR A 83 -6.69 0.18 -10.49
C THR A 83 -6.45 -1.33 -10.53
N ASN A 84 -5.71 -1.89 -9.57
CA ASN A 84 -5.16 -3.26 -9.63
C ASN A 84 -5.56 -4.16 -8.45
N ASP A 85 -6.08 -3.62 -7.34
CA ASP A 85 -6.51 -4.37 -6.13
C ASP A 85 -7.93 -4.97 -6.25
N SER A 86 -8.35 -5.28 -7.49
CA SER A 86 -9.73 -5.66 -7.82
C SER A 86 -10.79 -4.65 -7.32
N ALA A 87 -10.35 -3.44 -6.97
CA ALA A 87 -11.11 -2.40 -6.28
C ALA A 87 -11.88 -1.45 -7.22
N ALA A 88 -12.12 -1.88 -8.46
CA ALA A 88 -13.20 -1.31 -9.27
C ALA A 88 -14.56 -1.33 -8.54
N ASP A 89 -14.63 -1.99 -7.38
CA ASP A 89 -15.71 -2.07 -6.42
C ASP A 89 -16.15 -0.74 -5.77
N LEU A 90 -15.31 0.31 -5.68
CA LEU A 90 -15.76 1.64 -5.18
C LEU A 90 -16.84 2.29 -6.06
N PHE A 91 -16.90 1.93 -7.33
CA PHE A 91 -17.97 2.27 -8.26
C PHE A 91 -18.73 1.03 -8.76
N GLY A 92 -18.47 -0.13 -8.13
CA GLY A 92 -18.85 -1.47 -8.57
C GLY A 92 -20.20 -1.96 -8.06
N PHE A 93 -21.09 -1.07 -7.59
CA PHE A 93 -22.49 -1.41 -7.29
C PHE A 93 -23.23 -2.03 -8.51
N ILE A 94 -22.60 -2.09 -9.69
CA ILE A 94 -23.14 -2.52 -10.98
C ILE A 94 -22.42 -3.75 -11.57
N VAL A 95 -21.20 -4.13 -11.12
CA VAL A 95 -20.44 -5.23 -11.75
C VAL A 95 -19.77 -6.13 -10.69
N PRO A 96 -20.22 -7.39 -10.52
CA PRO A 96 -19.55 -8.34 -9.64
C PRO A 96 -18.18 -8.69 -10.22
N ASN A 97 -17.11 -8.35 -9.51
CA ASN A 97 -15.77 -8.80 -9.86
C ASN A 97 -15.51 -10.21 -9.32
N ALA A 98 -14.89 -11.04 -10.15
CA ALA A 98 -14.41 -12.34 -9.74
C ALA A 98 -13.24 -12.18 -8.75
N PRO A 99 -13.16 -13.03 -7.72
CA PRO A 99 -12.04 -13.02 -6.80
C PRO A 99 -10.74 -13.38 -7.53
N ALA A 100 -9.62 -12.79 -7.14
CA ALA A 100 -8.33 -13.12 -7.72
C ALA A 100 -7.85 -14.45 -7.12
N THR A 101 -7.62 -15.46 -7.96
CA THR A 101 -7.24 -16.81 -7.51
C THR A 101 -5.98 -17.28 -8.23
N VAL A 102 -5.05 -17.86 -7.47
CA VAL A 102 -3.80 -18.43 -7.96
C VAL A 102 -3.67 -19.87 -7.45
N GLN A 103 -3.26 -20.79 -8.32
CA GLN A 103 -2.96 -22.18 -7.95
C GLN A 103 -1.64 -22.27 -7.20
N ILE A 104 -1.52 -23.22 -6.28
CA ILE A 104 -0.33 -23.42 -5.43
C ILE A 104 0.27 -24.79 -5.78
N PRO A 105 1.60 -24.90 -5.95
CA PRO A 105 2.58 -23.81 -5.92
C PRO A 105 2.58 -22.99 -7.23
N SER A 106 2.80 -21.67 -7.12
CA SER A 106 2.96 -20.78 -8.27
C SER A 106 4.12 -19.81 -8.06
N ALA A 107 4.80 -19.46 -9.14
CA ALA A 107 5.84 -18.44 -9.14
C ALA A 107 5.28 -17.14 -9.73
N PRO A 108 5.69 -15.96 -9.21
CA PRO A 108 5.30 -14.69 -9.80
C PRO A 108 5.78 -14.62 -11.25
N SER A 109 4.90 -14.21 -12.16
CA SER A 109 5.20 -14.07 -13.58
C SER A 109 4.83 -12.67 -14.07
N ASN A 110 5.52 -12.17 -15.10
CA ASN A 110 5.31 -10.82 -15.64
C ASN A 110 3.93 -10.63 -16.31
N ILE A 111 3.19 -11.72 -16.53
CA ILE A 111 1.86 -11.71 -17.16
C ILE A 111 0.75 -11.52 -16.11
N MET A 112 1.05 -11.79 -14.83
CA MET A 112 0.06 -11.73 -13.75
C MET A 112 -0.29 -10.29 -13.38
N ASN A 113 -1.56 -10.08 -13.03
CA ASN A 113 -2.00 -8.84 -12.40
C ASN A 113 -1.29 -8.68 -11.04
N LEU A 114 -1.11 -7.43 -10.57
CA LEU A 114 -0.40 -7.15 -9.30
C LEU A 114 -0.92 -8.00 -8.12
N THR A 115 -2.24 -8.13 -8.00
CA THR A 115 -2.91 -8.94 -6.98
C THR A 115 -2.55 -10.42 -7.08
N GLU A 116 -2.53 -10.98 -8.28
CA GLU A 116 -2.14 -12.38 -8.52
C GLU A 116 -0.65 -12.58 -8.26
N SER A 117 0.19 -11.62 -8.63
CA SER A 117 1.62 -11.63 -8.34
C SER A 117 1.89 -11.62 -6.83
N LYS A 118 1.15 -10.82 -6.05
CA LYS A 118 1.18 -10.83 -4.57
C LYS A 118 0.81 -12.20 -4.00
N LEU A 119 -0.26 -12.81 -4.51
CA LEU A 119 -0.67 -14.17 -4.09
C LEU A 119 0.37 -15.23 -4.49
N ALA A 120 0.92 -15.16 -5.70
CA ALA A 120 1.97 -16.06 -6.17
C ALA A 120 3.24 -15.94 -5.30
N LYS A 121 3.63 -14.70 -4.94
CA LYS A 121 4.76 -14.44 -4.03
C LYS A 121 4.52 -14.99 -2.61
N ALA A 122 3.28 -14.98 -2.12
CA ALA A 122 2.94 -15.66 -0.87
C ALA A 122 3.02 -17.19 -1.01
N SER A 123 2.64 -17.71 -2.19
CA SER A 123 2.67 -19.15 -2.46
C SER A 123 4.07 -19.74 -2.61
N SER A 124 5.08 -18.93 -2.92
CA SER A 124 6.49 -19.40 -3.00
C SER A 124 7.05 -19.86 -1.65
N LEU A 125 6.41 -19.49 -0.54
CA LEU A 125 6.75 -19.97 0.80
C LEU A 125 6.26 -21.40 1.07
N ILE A 126 5.40 -21.92 0.20
CA ILE A 126 4.73 -23.21 0.40
C ILE A 126 5.65 -24.33 -0.07
N PRO A 127 5.89 -25.35 0.76
CA PRO A 127 6.62 -26.53 0.33
C PRO A 127 5.95 -27.20 -0.88
N SER A 128 6.76 -27.66 -1.84
CA SER A 128 6.29 -28.22 -3.13
C SER A 128 5.39 -29.47 -3.02
N PHE A 129 5.39 -30.16 -1.87
CA PHE A 129 4.52 -31.31 -1.63
C PHE A 129 3.06 -30.94 -1.28
N LEU A 130 2.78 -29.66 -1.04
CA LEU A 130 1.43 -29.14 -0.81
C LEU A 130 0.91 -28.50 -2.10
N SER A 131 -0.35 -28.77 -2.42
CA SER A 131 -1.04 -28.09 -3.52
C SER A 131 -2.28 -27.37 -2.98
N GLY A 132 -2.89 -26.51 -3.79
CA GLY A 132 -4.10 -25.80 -3.37
C GLY A 132 -4.33 -24.50 -4.11
N THR A 133 -5.07 -23.60 -3.49
CA THR A 133 -5.44 -22.31 -4.09
C THR A 133 -5.28 -21.18 -3.09
N ALA A 134 -4.69 -20.06 -3.53
CA ALA A 134 -4.69 -18.79 -2.84
C ALA A 134 -5.74 -17.88 -3.50
N THR A 135 -6.65 -17.31 -2.71
CA THR A 135 -7.72 -16.44 -3.22
C THR A 135 -7.77 -15.14 -2.44
N TYR A 136 -7.87 -14.02 -3.14
CA TYR A 136 -8.12 -12.71 -2.56
C TYR A 136 -9.53 -12.25 -2.91
N THR A 137 -10.25 -11.78 -1.91
CA THR A 137 -11.58 -11.17 -2.08
C THR A 137 -11.60 -9.79 -1.45
N ASN A 138 -12.07 -8.81 -2.22
CA ASN A 138 -12.23 -7.43 -1.80
C ASN A 138 -13.72 -7.08 -1.82
N HIS A 139 -14.29 -6.80 -0.65
CA HIS A 139 -15.66 -6.31 -0.49
C HIS A 139 -15.68 -4.90 0.12
N LEU A 140 -14.75 -4.03 -0.28
CA LEU A 140 -14.50 -2.65 0.21
C LEU A 140 -14.12 -2.53 1.68
N ILE A 141 -14.98 -3.04 2.56
CA ILE A 141 -14.85 -3.00 4.02
C ILE A 141 -14.19 -4.29 4.53
N ASP A 142 -14.49 -5.43 3.90
CA ASP A 142 -13.90 -6.72 4.26
C ASP A 142 -12.99 -7.21 3.13
N ARG A 143 -11.67 -7.09 3.37
CA ARG A 143 -10.62 -7.59 2.48
C ARG A 143 -9.98 -8.79 3.14
N LYS A 144 -9.97 -9.93 2.45
CA LYS A 144 -9.43 -11.18 3.00
C LYS A 144 -8.64 -11.97 1.98
N VAL A 145 -7.57 -12.58 2.48
CA VAL A 145 -6.78 -13.58 1.77
C VAL A 145 -7.15 -14.94 2.34
N THR A 146 -7.55 -15.86 1.46
CA THR A 146 -7.93 -17.23 1.81
C THR A 146 -6.96 -18.20 1.16
N ILE A 147 -6.33 -19.05 1.96
CA ILE A 147 -5.42 -20.09 1.52
C ILE A 147 -6.08 -21.44 1.79
N ALA A 148 -6.34 -22.21 0.73
CA ALA A 148 -6.82 -23.58 0.82
C ALA A 148 -5.68 -24.51 0.38
N LEU A 149 -5.29 -25.45 1.24
CA LEU A 149 -4.21 -26.41 0.97
C LEU A 149 -4.76 -27.83 1.02
N GLN A 150 -4.15 -28.68 0.21
CA GLN A 150 -4.37 -30.12 0.19
C GLN A 150 -3.01 -30.83 0.26
N LYS A 151 -2.95 -31.84 1.13
CA LYS A 151 -1.82 -32.75 1.25
C LYS A 151 -2.30 -34.16 0.87
N PRO A 152 -1.66 -34.85 -0.09
CA PRO A 152 -2.00 -36.24 -0.37
C PRO A 152 -1.73 -37.11 0.86
N PHE A 153 -2.69 -37.97 1.22
CA PHE A 153 -2.55 -38.89 2.34
C PHE A 153 -2.76 -40.32 1.85
N TYR A 154 -1.65 -41.05 1.75
CA TYR A 154 -1.65 -42.41 1.21
C TYR A 154 -2.06 -43.40 2.31
N LEU A 155 -3.37 -43.61 2.47
CA LEU A 155 -3.91 -44.81 3.13
C LEU A 155 -4.24 -45.85 2.06
N SER A 156 -3.94 -47.13 2.34
CA SER A 156 -4.41 -48.21 1.48
C SER A 156 -5.94 -48.24 1.48
N LYS A 157 -6.54 -48.10 0.29
CA LYS A 157 -8.01 -48.11 0.08
C LYS A 157 -8.68 -49.39 0.59
N SER A 158 -7.91 -50.46 0.78
CA SER A 158 -8.37 -51.73 1.34
C SER A 158 -8.57 -51.69 2.86
N VAL A 159 -7.90 -50.79 3.59
CA VAL A 159 -7.96 -50.71 5.06
C VAL A 159 -9.05 -49.75 5.51
N PHE A 160 -9.24 -48.64 4.80
CA PHE A 160 -10.25 -47.63 5.12
C PHE A 160 -10.98 -47.19 3.85
N HIS A 161 -12.18 -47.73 3.63
CA HIS A 161 -13.11 -47.25 2.59
C HIS A 161 -13.81 -45.94 3.02
N TRP A 162 -13.11 -45.09 3.77
CA TRP A 162 -13.65 -43.84 4.30
C TRP A 162 -13.64 -42.79 3.19
N ASN A 163 -14.84 -42.44 2.73
CA ASN A 163 -15.07 -41.38 1.75
C ASN A 163 -14.38 -40.08 2.18
N GLY A 164 -13.37 -39.63 1.42
CA GLY A 164 -12.60 -38.40 1.70
C GLY A 164 -11.20 -38.58 2.33
N ALA A 165 -10.71 -39.81 2.51
CA ALA A 165 -9.39 -40.07 3.11
C ALA A 165 -8.18 -39.89 2.17
N ASP A 166 -8.39 -39.69 0.86
CA ASP A 166 -7.30 -39.60 -0.13
C ASP A 166 -6.44 -38.31 0.00
N SER A 167 -6.96 -37.28 0.69
CA SER A 167 -6.25 -36.02 0.90
C SER A 167 -6.66 -35.33 2.20
N ILE A 168 -5.68 -34.75 2.90
CA ILE A 168 -5.92 -33.86 4.03
C ILE A 168 -6.08 -32.45 3.51
N LYS A 169 -7.28 -31.89 3.70
CA LYS A 169 -7.63 -30.53 3.29
C LYS A 169 -7.63 -29.61 4.50
N ALA A 170 -7.10 -28.40 4.31
CA ALA A 170 -7.09 -27.36 5.33
C ALA A 170 -7.33 -26.00 4.68
N GLN A 171 -7.97 -25.08 5.40
CA GLN A 171 -8.26 -23.75 4.90
C GLN A 171 -8.09 -22.73 6.01
N ALA A 172 -7.40 -21.63 5.71
CA ALA A 172 -7.28 -20.50 6.60
C ALA A 172 -7.51 -19.19 5.84
N SER A 173 -8.06 -18.21 6.54
CA SER A 173 -8.28 -16.87 6.01
C SER A 173 -7.74 -15.82 6.97
N SER A 174 -7.11 -14.78 6.43
CA SER A 174 -6.68 -13.61 7.19
C SER A 174 -7.21 -12.34 6.54
N ARG A 175 -7.50 -11.33 7.37
CA ARG A 175 -7.99 -10.03 6.92
C ARG A 175 -6.83 -9.09 6.62
N VAL A 176 -6.95 -8.35 5.53
CA VAL A 176 -6.01 -7.29 5.17
C VAL A 176 -6.39 -6.01 5.92
N VAL A 177 -5.52 -5.57 6.83
CA VAL A 177 -5.73 -4.38 7.63
C VAL A 177 -4.68 -3.33 7.26
N GLU A 178 -5.14 -2.21 6.69
CA GLU A 178 -4.27 -1.08 6.32
C GLU A 178 -4.80 0.20 6.97
N PRO A 179 -4.45 0.47 8.24
CA PRO A 179 -5.04 1.58 8.99
C PRO A 179 -4.68 2.94 8.38
N VAL A 180 -3.45 3.07 7.84
CA VAL A 180 -2.99 4.31 7.19
C VAL A 180 -3.84 4.64 5.96
N GLU A 181 -4.16 3.65 5.13
CA GLU A 181 -5.00 3.85 3.96
C GLU A 181 -6.44 4.15 4.34
N LEU A 182 -6.97 3.51 5.40
CA LEU A 182 -8.29 3.84 5.92
C LEU A 182 -8.38 5.31 6.35
N ILE A 183 -7.38 5.82 7.06
CA ILE A 183 -7.31 7.23 7.46
C ILE A 183 -7.25 8.13 6.22
N ARG A 184 -6.38 7.81 5.25
CA ARG A 184 -6.24 8.59 4.01
C ARG A 184 -7.54 8.63 3.20
N LEU A 185 -8.20 7.49 3.03
CA LEU A 185 -9.49 7.40 2.34
C LEU A 185 -10.58 8.18 3.07
N THR A 186 -10.60 8.10 4.40
CA THR A 186 -11.57 8.84 5.23
C THR A 186 -11.36 10.34 5.12
N ASP A 187 -10.10 10.82 5.19
CA ASP A 187 -9.77 12.23 5.04
C ASP A 187 -10.05 12.74 3.62
N ILE A 188 -9.67 11.98 2.58
CA ILE A 188 -9.98 12.32 1.18
C ILE A 188 -11.50 12.45 0.99
N THR A 189 -12.25 11.47 1.49
CA THR A 189 -13.70 11.45 1.37
C THR A 189 -14.33 12.60 2.16
N ARG A 190 -13.85 12.89 3.37
CA ARG A 190 -14.40 13.98 4.17
C ARG A 190 -14.11 15.36 3.56
N THR A 191 -12.86 15.59 3.16
CA THR A 191 -12.35 16.91 2.81
C THR A 191 -12.64 17.26 1.35
N TYR A 192 -12.49 16.31 0.43
CA TYR A 192 -12.53 16.60 -1.01
C TYR A 192 -13.84 16.20 -1.70
N ILE A 193 -14.68 15.35 -1.10
CA ILE A 193 -15.94 14.93 -1.76
C ILE A 193 -16.83 16.13 -2.10
N GLY A 194 -16.90 17.15 -1.23
CA GLY A 194 -17.68 18.36 -1.48
C GLY A 194 -17.16 19.19 -2.65
N ALA A 195 -15.84 19.19 -2.86
CA ALA A 195 -15.20 19.88 -3.98
C ALA A 195 -15.33 19.10 -5.31
N ILE A 196 -15.46 17.77 -5.25
CA ILE A 196 -15.53 16.90 -6.43
C ILE A 196 -16.99 16.68 -6.87
N LYS A 197 -17.94 16.71 -5.93
CA LYS A 197 -19.36 16.48 -6.18
C LYS A 197 -19.91 17.45 -7.24
N GLY A 198 -20.31 16.90 -8.39
CA GLY A 198 -20.86 17.65 -9.51
C GLY A 198 -19.82 18.21 -10.50
N ARG A 199 -18.51 18.07 -10.22
CA ARG A 199 -17.44 18.51 -11.14
C ARG A 199 -16.93 17.41 -12.07
N ILE A 200 -17.06 16.14 -11.69
CA ILE A 200 -16.61 15.00 -12.48
C ILE A 200 -17.61 13.85 -12.40
N THR A 201 -17.83 13.16 -13.52
CA THR A 201 -18.65 11.94 -13.54
C THR A 201 -17.81 10.74 -13.11
N PRO A 202 -18.40 9.68 -12.52
CA PRO A 202 -17.65 8.48 -12.09
C PRO A 202 -16.82 7.86 -13.22
N ARG A 203 -17.33 7.88 -14.44
CA ARG A 203 -16.62 7.37 -15.62
C ARG A 203 -15.37 8.21 -15.95
N LYS A 204 -15.50 9.54 -16.01
CA LYS A 204 -14.36 10.44 -16.24
C LYS A 204 -13.35 10.38 -15.08
N ALA A 205 -13.82 10.16 -13.85
CA ALA A 205 -12.94 9.96 -12.70
C ALA A 205 -12.12 8.68 -12.82
N LYS A 206 -12.73 7.57 -13.27
CA LYS A 206 -12.01 6.32 -13.56
C LYS A 206 -10.98 6.49 -14.67
N GLU A 207 -11.34 7.22 -15.73
CA GLU A 207 -10.43 7.54 -16.84
C GLU A 207 -9.28 8.48 -16.41
N ALA A 208 -9.50 9.32 -15.39
CA ALA A 208 -8.47 10.20 -14.83
C ALA A 208 -7.57 9.51 -13.80
N LEU A 209 -8.00 8.38 -13.22
CA LEU A 209 -7.23 7.54 -12.30
C LEU A 209 -6.23 6.65 -13.07
N VAL A 210 -5.30 7.30 -13.76
CA VAL A 210 -4.18 6.64 -14.44
C VAL A 210 -2.98 6.67 -13.52
N GLU A 211 -2.29 5.53 -13.39
CA GLU A 211 -1.02 5.48 -12.67
C GLU A 211 -0.03 6.44 -13.31
N PRO A 212 0.64 7.30 -12.53
CA PRO A 212 1.65 8.20 -13.08
C PRO A 212 2.78 7.35 -13.66
N SER A 213 2.85 7.25 -14.98
CA SER A 213 3.93 6.55 -15.66
C SER A 213 5.11 7.52 -15.83
N GLY A 214 6.04 7.49 -14.89
CA GLY A 214 7.27 8.28 -14.94
C GLY A 214 8.07 8.21 -13.64
N SER A 215 9.39 8.40 -13.73
CA SER A 215 10.20 8.72 -12.56
C SER A 215 9.67 10.02 -11.96
N PHE A 216 9.26 10.01 -10.69
CA PHE A 216 8.89 11.24 -9.97
C PHE A 216 10.08 12.18 -9.72
N GLY A 217 11.28 11.83 -10.16
CA GLY A 217 12.29 12.81 -10.51
C GLY A 217 11.91 13.42 -11.85
N GLY A 218 11.06 14.44 -11.84
CA GLY A 218 10.86 15.26 -13.04
C GLY A 218 12.21 15.72 -13.57
N ASP A 219 12.31 15.92 -14.89
CA ASP A 219 13.52 16.49 -15.51
C ASP A 219 13.96 17.67 -14.65
N THR A 220 15.20 17.63 -14.15
CA THR A 220 15.75 18.74 -13.38
C THR A 220 15.64 19.98 -14.25
N VAL A 221 14.65 20.84 -13.98
CA VAL A 221 14.46 22.08 -14.73
C VAL A 221 15.63 22.96 -14.36
N THR A 222 16.67 22.94 -15.20
CA THR A 222 17.85 23.79 -15.00
C THR A 222 17.45 25.22 -15.30
N ILE A 223 17.04 25.95 -14.26
CA ILE A 223 16.74 27.38 -14.34
C ILE A 223 18.07 28.12 -14.42
N THR A 224 18.30 28.84 -15.52
CA THR A 224 19.56 29.56 -15.79
C THR A 224 19.43 31.07 -15.73
N SER A 225 18.21 31.59 -15.56
CA SER A 225 17.94 33.03 -15.51
C SER A 225 16.73 33.37 -14.64
N GLU A 226 16.66 34.63 -14.21
CA GLU A 226 15.54 35.17 -13.44
C GLU A 226 14.22 35.12 -14.22
N ARG A 227 14.25 35.36 -15.54
CA ARG A 227 13.06 35.24 -16.40
C ARG A 227 12.53 33.81 -16.47
N GLN A 228 13.40 32.81 -16.52
CA GLN A 228 13.02 31.40 -16.45
C GLN A 228 12.45 31.07 -15.07
N ALA A 229 13.07 31.56 -14.00
CA ALA A 229 12.57 31.39 -12.63
C ALA A 229 11.16 31.97 -12.45
N ALA A 230 10.93 33.21 -12.92
CA ALA A 230 9.61 33.85 -12.88
C ALA A 230 8.57 33.09 -13.74
N SER A 231 8.95 32.61 -14.92
CA SER A 231 8.07 31.81 -15.78
C SER A 231 7.71 30.46 -15.12
N TYR A 232 8.68 29.83 -14.48
CA TYR A 232 8.48 28.61 -13.69
C TYR A 232 7.50 28.87 -12.55
N LEU A 233 7.66 29.95 -11.77
CA LEU A 233 6.71 30.32 -10.71
C LEU A 233 5.31 30.56 -11.27
N LYS A 234 5.16 31.31 -12.36
CA LYS A 234 3.85 31.54 -13.01
C LYS A 234 3.13 30.24 -13.32
N SER A 235 3.85 29.25 -13.86
CA SER A 235 3.28 27.92 -14.11
C SER A 235 2.98 27.12 -12.84
N LEU A 236 3.85 27.23 -11.83
CA LEU A 236 3.75 26.45 -10.59
C LEU A 236 2.54 26.85 -9.75
N VAL A 237 2.28 28.15 -9.62
CA VAL A 237 1.19 28.68 -8.79
C VAL A 237 -0.04 29.10 -9.60
N ASN A 238 -0.01 28.88 -10.92
CA ASN A 238 -1.02 29.36 -11.86
C ASN A 238 -1.32 30.87 -11.68
N GLY A 239 -0.27 31.64 -11.46
CA GLY A 239 -0.34 33.07 -11.11
C GLY A 239 -0.01 33.99 -12.29
N GLN A 240 -0.31 35.28 -12.13
CA GLN A 240 -0.03 36.30 -13.15
C GLN A 240 0.97 37.33 -12.64
N GLU A 241 1.82 37.79 -13.56
CA GLU A 241 2.75 38.89 -13.27
C GLU A 241 1.96 40.19 -13.08
N LYS A 242 2.30 40.94 -12.03
CA LYS A 242 1.61 42.18 -11.70
C LYS A 242 2.58 43.22 -11.16
N VAL A 243 2.49 44.43 -11.68
CA VAL A 243 3.24 45.59 -11.15
C VAL A 243 2.35 46.31 -10.14
N LEU A 244 2.83 46.43 -8.91
CA LEU A 244 2.16 47.12 -7.82
C LEU A 244 2.94 48.37 -7.43
N ILE A 245 2.24 49.35 -6.88
CA ILE A 245 2.83 50.59 -6.36
C ILE A 245 2.72 50.53 -4.85
N THR A 246 3.84 50.66 -4.15
CA THR A 246 3.86 50.69 -2.69
C THR A 246 3.26 52.00 -2.17
N PRO A 247 2.81 52.05 -0.91
CA PRO A 247 2.38 53.29 -0.24
C PRO A 247 3.39 54.45 -0.33
N THR A 248 4.68 54.14 -0.39
CA THR A 248 5.77 55.14 -0.56
C THR A 248 5.98 55.58 -2.02
N GLY A 249 5.12 55.15 -2.95
CA GLY A 249 5.16 55.52 -4.36
C GLY A 249 6.18 54.73 -5.19
N LYS A 250 6.79 53.67 -4.64
CA LYS A 250 7.78 52.86 -5.35
C LYS A 250 7.10 51.74 -6.13
N SER A 251 7.57 51.48 -7.34
CA SER A 251 7.10 50.34 -8.13
C SER A 251 7.73 49.02 -7.64
N ARG A 252 6.91 47.97 -7.59
CA ARG A 252 7.29 46.58 -7.26
C ARG A 252 6.62 45.60 -8.23
N THR A 253 7.45 44.93 -9.03
CA THR A 253 7.00 43.82 -9.88
C THR A 253 6.89 42.54 -9.06
N ILE A 254 5.73 41.88 -9.15
CA ILE A 254 5.42 40.57 -8.59
C ILE A 254 5.43 39.56 -9.75
N ASP A 255 6.27 38.54 -9.67
CA ASP A 255 6.48 37.58 -10.77
C ASP A 255 5.24 36.69 -11.00
N ALA A 256 4.60 36.26 -9.91
CA ALA A 256 3.34 35.54 -9.95
C ALA A 256 2.47 35.86 -8.74
N LEU A 257 1.34 36.52 -8.96
CA LEU A 257 0.27 36.69 -7.97
C LEU A 257 -0.75 35.57 -8.16
N ASP A 258 -0.94 34.75 -7.12
CA ASP A 258 -1.89 33.64 -7.17
C ASP A 258 -3.35 34.07 -6.93
N ALA A 259 -4.28 33.14 -7.09
CA ALA A 259 -5.72 33.40 -6.88
C ALA A 259 -6.07 33.70 -5.39
N HIS A 260 -5.19 33.37 -4.46
CA HIS A 260 -5.36 33.61 -3.03
C HIS A 260 -4.81 34.98 -2.60
N GLY A 261 -4.15 35.71 -3.50
CA GLY A 261 -3.53 37.00 -3.23
C GLY A 261 -2.14 36.87 -2.59
N VAL A 262 -1.47 35.73 -2.75
CA VAL A 262 -0.09 35.51 -2.35
C VAL A 262 0.83 35.87 -3.51
N ALA A 263 1.79 36.76 -3.23
CA ALA A 263 2.77 37.21 -4.19
C ALA A 263 4.01 36.31 -4.12
N HIS A 264 4.33 35.65 -5.24
CA HIS A 264 5.51 34.83 -5.42
C HIS A 264 6.55 35.59 -6.23
N ILE A 265 7.77 35.67 -5.69
CA ILE A 265 8.86 36.47 -6.25
C ILE A 265 10.09 35.57 -6.43
N ALA A 266 10.65 35.57 -7.63
CA ALA A 266 11.81 34.78 -8.00
C ALA A 266 13.09 35.59 -7.83
N PHE A 267 14.09 34.99 -7.18
CA PHE A 267 15.44 35.52 -7.10
C PHE A 267 16.43 34.49 -7.66
N TYR A 268 17.00 34.83 -8.82
CA TYR A 268 18.09 34.06 -9.41
C TYR A 268 19.46 34.71 -9.12
N THR A 269 19.53 36.03 -9.13
CA THR A 269 20.72 36.80 -8.76
C THR A 269 20.34 37.88 -7.75
N PHE A 270 21.04 37.93 -6.62
CA PHE A 270 20.72 38.87 -5.55
C PHE A 270 21.96 39.18 -4.71
N THR A 271 21.90 40.29 -3.99
CA THR A 271 22.81 40.60 -2.88
C THR A 271 21.99 40.87 -1.62
N GLU A 272 22.49 40.47 -0.45
CA GLU A 272 21.75 40.69 0.79
C GLU A 272 21.47 42.17 1.06
N ASN A 273 22.40 43.05 0.70
CA ASN A 273 22.22 44.48 0.88
C ASN A 273 21.02 44.98 0.08
N GLN A 274 20.92 44.62 -1.21
CA GLN A 274 19.78 44.99 -2.06
C GLN A 274 18.46 44.40 -1.54
N LEU A 275 18.47 43.13 -1.10
CA LEU A 275 17.28 42.50 -0.53
C LEU A 275 16.79 43.23 0.72
N ARG A 276 17.70 43.64 1.61
CA ARG A 276 17.37 44.33 2.86
C ARG A 276 16.92 45.77 2.65
N SER A 277 17.66 46.55 1.85
CA SER A 277 17.41 47.98 1.70
C SER A 277 16.22 48.27 0.79
N GLU A 278 16.03 47.48 -0.26
CA GLU A 278 15.04 47.77 -1.30
C GLU A 278 13.87 46.81 -1.26
N GLN A 279 14.10 45.52 -1.51
CA GLN A 279 13.01 44.58 -1.81
C GLN A 279 12.17 44.27 -0.57
N MET A 280 12.81 43.99 0.55
CA MET A 280 12.13 43.69 1.82
C MET A 280 11.28 44.88 2.29
N THR A 281 11.78 46.12 2.12
CA THR A 281 11.04 47.33 2.51
C THR A 281 9.75 47.47 1.69
N LYS A 282 9.85 47.30 0.36
CA LYS A 282 8.67 47.35 -0.54
C LYS A 282 7.66 46.25 -0.20
N ASP A 283 8.13 45.03 -0.01
CA ASP A 283 7.29 43.86 0.23
C ASP A 283 6.61 43.94 1.60
N PHE A 284 7.30 44.44 2.63
CA PHE A 284 6.71 44.70 3.93
C PHE A 284 5.62 45.79 3.90
N GLU A 285 5.81 46.84 3.11
CA GLU A 285 4.78 47.87 2.92
C GLU A 285 3.53 47.31 2.23
N LEU A 286 3.69 46.46 1.21
CA LEU A 286 2.57 45.80 0.51
C LEU A 286 1.81 44.85 1.46
N LEU A 287 2.54 44.08 2.27
CA LEU A 287 1.96 43.22 3.31
C LEU A 287 1.15 44.03 4.33
N LYS A 288 1.68 45.17 4.81
CA LYS A 288 0.97 46.04 5.76
C LYS A 288 -0.30 46.65 5.19
N GLN A 289 -0.32 46.96 3.90
CA GLN A 289 -1.52 47.50 3.25
C GLN A 289 -2.64 46.45 3.14
N GLY A 290 -2.28 45.17 2.95
CA GLY A 290 -3.17 43.99 3.05
C GLY A 290 -4.31 43.89 2.01
N SER A 291 -4.55 44.93 1.22
CA SER A 291 -5.65 44.98 0.23
C SER A 291 -5.30 44.37 -1.12
N GLN A 292 -4.02 44.45 -1.53
CA GLN A 292 -3.55 43.94 -2.83
C GLN A 292 -2.76 42.63 -2.72
N VAL A 293 -2.09 42.41 -1.59
CA VAL A 293 -1.25 41.24 -1.31
C VAL A 293 -1.52 40.78 0.11
N LYS A 294 -1.88 39.52 0.28
CA LYS A 294 -2.20 38.89 1.58
C LYS A 294 -1.03 38.11 2.16
N GLY A 295 -0.07 37.71 1.32
CA GLY A 295 1.12 36.98 1.71
C GLY A 295 2.24 37.16 0.68
N ILE A 296 3.49 37.02 1.09
CA ILE A 296 4.65 37.14 0.20
C ILE A 296 5.56 35.94 0.40
N VAL A 297 5.97 35.33 -0.71
CA VAL A 297 6.89 34.21 -0.74
C VAL A 297 8.07 34.55 -1.66
N TRP A 298 9.27 34.47 -1.13
CA TRP A 298 10.51 34.64 -1.87
C TRP A 298 11.10 33.28 -2.24
N HIS A 299 11.30 33.06 -3.54
CA HIS A 299 11.82 31.83 -4.10
C HIS A 299 13.25 32.05 -4.60
N PHE A 300 14.21 31.28 -4.10
CA PHE A 300 15.62 31.37 -4.48
C PHE A 300 16.05 30.17 -5.32
N PHE A 301 16.69 30.43 -6.47
CA PHE A 301 17.00 29.40 -7.47
C PHE A 301 18.49 29.17 -7.73
N LYS A 302 19.38 30.06 -7.28
CA LYS A 302 20.82 29.95 -7.55
C LYS A 302 21.62 29.69 -6.28
N LYS A 303 22.63 28.80 -6.41
CA LYS A 303 23.69 28.60 -5.42
C LYS A 303 24.59 29.83 -5.38
N ASN A 304 24.87 30.34 -4.18
CA ASN A 304 25.90 31.34 -3.97
C ASN A 304 27.29 30.75 -4.28
N ALA A 305 28.34 31.57 -4.27
CA ALA A 305 29.71 31.12 -4.56
C ALA A 305 30.23 30.02 -3.59
N ALA A 306 29.58 29.84 -2.44
CA ALA A 306 29.86 28.79 -1.45
C ALA A 306 29.01 27.52 -1.64
N GLY A 307 28.24 27.41 -2.74
CA GLY A 307 27.43 26.23 -3.06
C GLY A 307 26.08 26.15 -2.33
N VAL A 308 25.71 27.16 -1.53
CA VAL A 308 24.46 27.21 -0.76
C VAL A 308 23.39 27.97 -1.55
N VAL A 309 22.21 27.37 -1.72
CA VAL A 309 21.05 28.06 -2.34
C VAL A 309 20.42 29.02 -1.33
N GLY A 310 20.27 30.28 -1.72
CA GLY A 310 19.50 31.28 -0.96
C GLY A 310 20.32 32.21 -0.05
N PRO A 311 19.63 33.06 0.72
CA PRO A 311 20.24 34.07 1.59
C PRO A 311 20.81 33.45 2.87
N SER A 312 21.60 34.21 3.65
CA SER A 312 22.07 33.75 4.96
C SER A 312 20.92 33.44 5.92
N ASP A 313 21.17 32.54 6.87
CA ASP A 313 20.21 32.20 7.93
C ASP A 313 19.77 33.43 8.76
N LYS A 314 20.64 34.45 8.86
CA LYS A 314 20.30 35.70 9.53
C LYS A 314 19.26 36.48 8.73
N LEU A 315 19.43 36.61 7.41
CA LEU A 315 18.44 37.27 6.55
C LEU A 315 17.14 36.48 6.49
N ARG A 316 17.21 35.15 6.39
CA ARG A 316 16.03 34.28 6.36
C ARG A 316 15.14 34.48 7.60
N ARG A 317 15.72 34.43 8.80
CA ARG A 317 14.97 34.69 10.05
C ARG A 317 14.35 36.07 10.09
N GLU A 318 15.04 37.07 9.55
CA GLU A 318 14.50 38.43 9.48
C GLU A 318 13.32 38.57 8.52
N LEU A 319 13.36 37.88 7.37
CA LEU A 319 12.24 37.81 6.43
C LEU A 319 11.04 37.12 7.07
N GLU A 320 11.25 35.97 7.72
CA GLU A 320 10.21 35.21 8.41
C GLU A 320 9.56 36.04 9.53
N ASN A 321 10.36 36.77 10.32
CA ASN A 321 9.86 37.68 11.35
C ASN A 321 9.02 38.86 10.80
N LYS A 322 9.21 39.22 9.53
CA LYS A 322 8.41 40.24 8.83
C LYS A 322 7.24 39.65 8.04
N GLY A 323 6.97 38.35 8.18
CA GLY A 323 5.87 37.66 7.51
C GLY A 323 6.13 37.30 6.05
N ILE A 324 7.40 37.29 5.62
CA ILE A 324 7.82 36.87 4.27
C ILE A 324 8.34 35.43 4.35
N ALA A 325 7.67 34.51 3.65
CA ALA A 325 8.10 33.11 3.60
C ALA A 325 9.24 32.92 2.58
N VAL A 326 10.16 32.00 2.87
CA VAL A 326 11.33 31.73 2.02
C VAL A 326 11.30 30.28 1.54
N VAL A 327 11.43 30.09 0.22
CA VAL A 327 11.52 28.77 -0.43
C VAL A 327 12.80 28.68 -1.22
N LEU A 328 13.54 27.59 -1.05
CA LEU A 328 14.81 27.32 -1.73
C LEU A 328 14.60 26.21 -2.77
N HIS A 329 15.01 26.47 -4.01
CA HIS A 329 14.91 25.54 -5.14
C HIS A 329 16.32 25.06 -5.50
N ASN A 330 16.51 23.73 -5.47
CA ASN A 330 17.80 23.08 -5.73
C ASN A 330 17.84 22.42 -7.10
#